data_AF-A0A2X2LGA2-F1
#
_entry.id   AF-A0A2X2LGA2-F1
#
_cell.length_a   1.000
_cell.length_b   1.000
_cell.length_c   1.000
_cell.angle_alpha   90.00
_cell.angle_beta   90.00
_cell.angle_gamma   90.00
#
_symmetry.space_group_name_H-M   'P 1'
#
loop_
_entity.id
_entity.type
_entity.pdbx_description
1 polymer ?
#
loop_
_entity_poly.entity_id
_entity_poly.type
_entity_poly.pdbx_seq_one_letter_code
_entity_poly.pdbx_strand_id
1 'polypeptide(L)'
;MSVVISGALTDGAGIPMSGCQIILKSRVNTSEVVMRTRADVVTGNNGEYSFEAQVGKYCVYLKRDWRDEYCVGDIAVYDDSKPGTLKTANHLSEIAAAGEKAQQKSRDNLGLKSAATMEAQSDIYDRTKGRLAIPGAFGFGCAFLPEDVIRFDTKSDFQAWVRNALPGEYSVAGPYDIIIPDTRFEGVLSIRWTDARPETTEPRYRAKSLTFYGINGPIYHTRYCYWPISRLTG
;
A
#
# COMPACT_ATOMS: atom_id res chain seq x y z
N MET A 1 5.64 12.94 47.28
CA MET A 1 5.14 13.75 46.14
C MET A 1 3.88 13.09 45.60
N SER A 2 2.82 13.85 45.28
CA SER A 2 1.59 13.30 44.68
C SER A 2 1.57 13.53 43.16
N VAL A 3 1.01 12.57 42.44
CA VAL A 3 0.85 12.53 40.99
C VAL A 3 -0.63 12.39 40.68
N VAL A 4 -1.15 13.23 39.79
CA VAL A 4 -2.53 13.12 39.30
C VAL A 4 -2.65 11.90 38.39
N ILE A 5 -3.51 10.96 38.78
CA ILE A 5 -3.93 9.85 37.93
C ILE A 5 -5.34 10.16 37.43
N SER A 6 -5.49 10.24 36.11
CA SER A 6 -6.77 10.48 35.46
C SER A 6 -6.94 9.62 34.21
N GLY A 7 -8.19 9.38 33.82
CA GLY A 7 -8.52 8.55 32.66
C GLY A 7 -10.02 8.29 32.54
N ALA A 8 -10.41 7.43 31.60
CA ALA A 8 -11.77 6.97 31.42
C ALA A 8 -11.84 5.44 31.56
N LEU A 9 -12.68 4.98 32.49
CA LEU A 9 -12.93 3.57 32.73
C LEU A 9 -14.03 3.09 31.77
N THR A 10 -13.72 2.12 30.93
CA THR A 10 -14.66 1.52 29.95
C THR A 10 -14.71 0.00 30.11
N ASP A 11 -15.83 -0.61 29.73
CA ASP A 11 -15.97 -2.06 29.73
C ASP A 11 -15.34 -2.71 28.48
N GLY A 12 -15.44 -4.04 28.37
CA GLY A 12 -14.91 -4.79 27.22
C GLY A 12 -15.56 -4.46 25.87
N ALA A 13 -16.72 -3.79 25.87
CA ALA A 13 -17.38 -3.27 24.68
C ALA A 13 -17.00 -1.81 24.38
N GLY A 14 -16.16 -1.19 25.22
CA GLY A 14 -15.78 0.23 25.11
C GLY A 14 -16.83 1.19 25.63
N ILE A 15 -17.86 0.71 26.34
CA ILE A 15 -18.89 1.54 26.94
C ILE A 15 -18.35 2.13 28.25
N PRO A 16 -18.51 3.44 28.50
CA PRO A 16 -18.08 4.04 29.75
C PRO A 16 -18.76 3.43 30.99
N MET A 17 -17.95 3.08 31.98
CA MET A 17 -18.43 2.56 33.26
C MET A 17 -18.62 3.73 34.25
N SER A 18 -19.81 4.31 34.24
CA SER A 18 -20.21 5.36 35.19
C SER A 18 -20.55 4.81 36.58
N GLY A 19 -20.28 5.59 37.63
CA GLY A 19 -20.62 5.25 39.02
C GLY A 19 -19.78 4.12 39.63
N CYS A 20 -18.68 3.74 38.98
CA CYS A 20 -17.77 2.72 39.49
C CYS A 20 -16.76 3.36 40.44
N GLN A 21 -16.59 2.79 41.63
CA GLN A 21 -15.57 3.22 42.57
C GLN A 21 -14.24 2.52 42.24
N ILE A 22 -13.20 3.32 42.00
CA ILE A 22 -11.81 2.86 41.82
C ILE A 22 -11.12 3.03 43.16
N ILE A 23 -10.52 1.97 43.70
CA ILE A 23 -9.88 1.97 45.02
C ILE A 23 -8.43 1.49 44.86
N LEU A 24 -7.47 2.33 45.25
CA LEU A 24 -6.06 1.95 45.34
C LEU A 24 -5.72 1.55 46.77
N LYS A 25 -5.14 0.35 46.93
CA LYS A 25 -4.57 -0.10 48.20
C LYS A 25 -3.06 -0.24 48.06
N SER A 26 -2.30 0.49 48.87
CA SER A 26 -0.84 0.38 48.86
C SER A 26 -0.39 -1.04 49.24
N ARG A 27 0.57 -1.59 48.50
CA ARG A 27 1.20 -2.90 48.77
C ARG A 27 2.51 -2.81 49.54
N VAL A 28 3.11 -1.63 49.63
CA VAL A 28 4.44 -1.46 50.22
C VAL A 28 4.41 -0.26 51.16
N ASN A 29 5.01 -0.41 52.34
CA ASN A 29 5.35 0.72 53.20
C ASN A 29 6.48 1.50 52.52
N THR A 30 6.19 2.70 51.99
CA THR A 30 7.24 3.65 51.60
C THR A 30 7.33 4.75 52.66
N SER A 31 8.35 5.61 52.59
CA SER A 31 8.49 6.76 53.51
C SER A 31 7.33 7.76 53.42
N GLU A 32 6.54 7.70 52.34
CA GLU A 32 5.39 8.58 52.11
C GLU A 32 4.05 7.86 52.31
N VAL A 33 3.97 6.55 52.02
CA VAL A 33 2.73 5.77 52.05
C VAL A 33 2.81 4.64 53.07
N VAL A 34 1.95 4.69 54.08
CA VAL A 34 1.78 3.62 55.06
C VAL A 34 0.86 2.52 54.47
N MET A 35 1.20 1.25 54.72
CA MET A 35 0.35 0.09 54.47
C MET A 35 -1.03 0.34 55.08
N ARG A 36 -2.08 0.24 54.26
CA ARG A 36 -3.51 0.61 54.51
C ARG A 36 -3.95 2.00 54.05
N THR A 37 -3.09 2.88 53.53
CA THR A 37 -3.57 4.11 52.88
C THR A 37 -4.40 3.74 51.64
N ARG A 38 -5.63 4.26 51.58
CA ARG A 38 -6.58 4.08 50.48
C ARG A 38 -6.78 5.41 49.78
N ALA A 39 -6.72 5.41 48.46
CA ALA A 39 -7.23 6.49 47.63
C ALA A 39 -8.40 5.93 46.81
N ASP A 40 -9.52 6.63 46.78
CA ASP A 40 -10.67 6.21 45.99
C ASP A 40 -11.35 7.37 45.27
N VAL A 41 -11.95 7.05 44.13
CA VAL A 41 -12.69 7.99 43.29
C VAL A 41 -13.85 7.26 42.63
N VAL A 42 -14.97 7.94 42.46
CA VAL A 42 -16.12 7.43 41.71
C VAL A 42 -16.07 7.99 40.30
N THR A 43 -16.25 7.13 39.30
CA THR A 43 -16.24 7.55 37.90
C THR A 43 -17.48 8.38 37.54
N GLY A 44 -17.29 9.41 36.72
CA GLY A 44 -18.34 10.28 36.21
C GLY A 44 -19.20 9.63 35.12
N ASN A 45 -20.05 10.41 34.46
CA ASN A 45 -21.06 9.91 33.50
C ASN A 45 -20.43 9.27 32.26
N ASN A 46 -19.23 9.68 31.89
CA ASN A 46 -18.44 9.14 30.78
C ASN A 46 -17.29 8.25 31.28
N GLY A 47 -17.42 7.68 32.49
CA GLY A 47 -16.41 6.79 33.07
C GLY A 47 -15.14 7.52 33.52
N GLU A 48 -15.11 8.84 33.46
CA GLU A 48 -13.97 9.67 33.78
C GLU A 48 -13.63 9.64 35.26
N TYR A 49 -12.34 9.60 35.59
CA TYR A 49 -11.84 9.71 36.94
C TYR A 49 -10.58 10.58 36.99
N SER A 50 -10.35 11.24 38.11
CA SER A 50 -9.14 12.03 38.37
C SER A 50 -8.92 12.15 39.87
N PHE A 51 -7.75 11.78 40.37
CA PHE A 51 -7.39 11.91 41.79
C PHE A 51 -5.87 11.90 41.98
N GLU A 52 -5.43 12.41 43.13
CA GLU A 52 -4.02 12.47 43.52
C GLU A 52 -3.60 11.13 44.16
N ALA A 53 -2.51 10.55 43.66
CA ALA A 53 -1.89 9.35 44.22
C ALA A 53 -0.41 9.60 44.54
N GLN A 54 0.08 9.07 45.65
CA GLN A 54 1.50 9.17 45.98
C GLN A 54 2.32 8.14 45.18
N VAL A 55 3.64 8.36 45.12
CA VAL A 55 4.58 7.44 44.46
C VAL A 55 4.65 6.12 45.24
N GLY A 56 4.41 4.99 44.56
CA GLY A 56 4.33 3.69 45.21
C GLY A 56 3.70 2.59 44.36
N LYS A 57 3.64 1.37 44.91
CA LYS A 57 2.99 0.21 44.27
C LYS A 57 1.62 -0.04 44.89
N TYR A 58 0.59 -0.13 44.05
CA TYR A 58 -0.80 -0.27 44.48
C TYR A 58 -1.47 -1.48 43.82
N CYS A 59 -2.35 -2.14 44.56
CA CYS A 59 -3.40 -2.99 43.98
C CYS A 59 -4.60 -2.12 43.67
N VAL A 60 -5.17 -2.26 42.48
CA VAL A 60 -6.37 -1.57 42.02
C VAL A 60 -7.57 -2.48 42.24
N TYR A 61 -8.58 -1.96 42.94
CA TYR A 61 -9.86 -2.62 43.12
C TYR A 61 -10.96 -1.79 42.46
N LEU A 62 -11.90 -2.47 41.81
CA LEU A 62 -13.13 -1.86 41.34
C LEU A 62 -14.29 -2.32 42.21
N LYS A 63 -15.18 -1.40 42.55
CA LYS A 63 -16.43 -1.67 43.24
C LYS A 63 -17.58 -0.99 42.52
N ARG A 64 -18.60 -1.79 42.19
CA ARG A 64 -19.85 -1.30 41.58
C ARG A 64 -20.98 -1.54 42.56
N ASP A 65 -21.58 -0.47 43.06
CA ASP A 65 -22.69 -0.47 44.02
C ASP A 65 -22.43 -1.35 45.27
N TRP A 66 -23.38 -2.25 45.57
CA TRP A 66 -23.41 -3.15 46.72
C TRP A 66 -22.57 -4.43 46.56
N ARG A 67 -21.79 -4.55 45.48
CA ARG A 67 -20.93 -5.73 45.26
C ARG A 67 -19.63 -5.63 46.03
N ASP A 68 -19.01 -6.79 46.24
CA ASP A 68 -17.67 -6.89 46.80
C ASP A 68 -16.62 -6.20 45.92
N GLU A 69 -15.50 -5.84 46.52
CA GLU A 69 -14.36 -5.24 45.84
C GLU A 69 -13.62 -6.32 45.02
N TYR A 70 -13.42 -6.10 43.72
CA TYR A 70 -12.68 -7.02 42.86
C TYR A 70 -11.32 -6.43 42.50
N CYS A 71 -10.24 -7.17 42.77
CA CYS A 71 -8.89 -6.78 42.34
C CYS A 71 -8.79 -6.92 40.82
N VAL A 72 -8.48 -5.82 40.13
CA VAL A 72 -8.37 -5.78 38.67
C VAL A 72 -6.94 -5.73 38.17
N GLY A 73 -5.97 -5.54 39.07
CA GLY A 73 -4.56 -5.57 38.73
C GLY A 73 -3.72 -4.70 39.65
N ASP A 74 -2.45 -4.59 39.29
CA ASP A 74 -1.45 -3.84 40.04
C ASP A 74 -0.90 -2.71 39.19
N ILE A 75 -0.66 -1.57 39.82
CA ILE A 75 -0.01 -0.42 39.20
C ILE A 75 1.20 0.02 40.04
N ALA A 76 2.19 0.60 39.38
CA ALA A 76 3.30 1.30 40.01
C ALA A 76 3.23 2.77 39.58
N VAL A 77 3.20 3.67 40.55
CA VAL A 77 3.19 5.12 40.36
C VAL A 77 4.60 5.60 40.63
N TYR A 78 5.21 6.27 39.65
CA TYR A 78 6.56 6.85 39.71
C TYR A 78 6.48 8.39 39.74
N ASP A 79 7.54 9.06 40.18
CA ASP A 79 7.61 10.53 40.24
C ASP A 79 7.57 11.20 38.86
N ASP A 80 8.01 10.49 37.83
CA ASP A 80 7.97 10.89 36.42
C ASP A 80 6.72 10.39 35.67
N SER A 81 5.76 9.75 36.37
CA SER A 81 4.54 9.24 35.76
C SER A 81 3.68 10.38 35.23
N LYS A 82 3.67 10.54 33.90
CA LYS A 82 2.75 11.46 33.21
C LYS A 82 1.35 10.84 33.12
N PRO A 83 0.26 11.63 33.17
CA PRO A 83 -1.09 11.14 32.93
C PRO A 83 -1.14 10.40 31.57
N GLY A 84 -1.50 9.13 31.58
CA GLY A 84 -1.45 8.27 30.40
C GLY A 84 -2.74 7.48 30.21
N THR A 85 -3.40 7.69 29.09
CA THR A 85 -4.60 6.94 28.66
C THR A 85 -4.20 5.55 28.16
N LEU A 86 -4.83 4.49 28.70
CA LEU A 86 -4.76 3.12 28.19
C LEU A 86 -5.61 2.95 26.92
N LYS A 87 -5.28 3.72 25.88
CA LYS A 87 -5.67 3.52 24.49
C LYS A 87 -4.99 4.61 23.67
N THR A 88 -3.85 4.31 23.08
CA THR A 88 -3.52 4.96 21.82
C THR A 88 -4.39 4.26 20.80
N ALA A 89 -5.50 4.87 20.40
CA ALA A 89 -6.11 4.48 19.14
C ALA A 89 -4.99 4.52 18.11
N ASN A 90 -4.82 3.47 17.29
CA ASN A 90 -3.84 3.47 16.21
C ASN A 90 -4.13 4.66 15.29
N HIS A 91 -3.50 5.80 15.58
CA HIS A 91 -3.55 6.98 14.73
C HIS A 91 -2.53 6.75 13.62
N LEU A 92 -2.84 5.85 12.69
CA LEU A 92 -2.16 5.83 11.38
C LEU A 92 -2.23 7.23 10.71
N SER A 93 -3.22 8.04 11.11
CA SER A 93 -3.37 9.46 10.78
C SER A 93 -2.32 10.39 11.42
N GLU A 94 -1.71 10.07 12.56
CA GLU A 94 -0.66 10.90 13.18
C GLU A 94 0.67 10.80 12.42
N ILE A 95 0.97 9.66 11.80
CA ILE A 95 2.15 9.52 10.91
C ILE A 95 1.98 10.38 9.64
N ALA A 96 0.75 10.53 9.14
CA ALA A 96 0.44 11.46 8.04
C ALA A 96 0.63 12.92 8.47
N ALA A 97 0.29 13.27 9.72
CA ALA A 97 0.42 14.62 10.27
C ALA A 97 1.85 14.96 10.76
N ALA A 98 2.67 13.99 11.15
CA ALA A 98 4.03 14.17 11.71
C ALA A 98 5.11 14.50 10.67
N GLY A 99 4.74 14.61 9.39
CA GLY A 99 5.61 15.01 8.30
C GLY A 99 6.60 13.93 7.82
N GLU A 100 7.35 14.25 6.77
CA GLU A 100 8.16 13.27 6.01
C GLU A 100 9.18 12.51 6.86
N LYS A 101 9.75 13.13 7.91
CA LYS A 101 10.77 12.51 8.78
C LYS A 101 10.22 11.36 9.61
N ALA A 102 9.02 11.49 10.17
CA ALA A 102 8.39 10.43 10.96
C ALA A 102 7.99 9.25 10.06
N GLN A 103 7.48 9.56 8.86
CA GLN A 103 7.16 8.55 7.85
C GLN A 103 8.41 7.81 7.37
N GLN A 104 9.52 8.51 7.14
CA GLN A 104 10.79 7.89 6.74
C GLN A 104 11.32 6.95 7.81
N LYS A 105 11.32 7.37 9.08
CA LYS A 105 11.78 6.54 10.20
C LYS A 105 10.92 5.28 10.39
N SER A 106 9.61 5.37 10.13
CA SER A 106 8.71 4.21 10.13
C SER A 106 9.05 3.24 8.98
N ARG A 107 9.29 3.76 7.77
CA ARG A 107 9.71 2.95 6.61
C ARG A 107 11.04 2.23 6.85
N ASP A 108 12.02 2.93 7.41
CA ASP A 108 13.34 2.37 7.71
C ASP A 108 13.23 1.19 8.71
N ASN A 109 12.39 1.34 9.74
CA ASN A 109 12.13 0.28 10.73
C ASN A 109 11.40 -0.94 10.13
N LEU A 110 10.60 -0.75 9.08
CA LEU A 110 9.92 -1.82 8.35
C LEU A 110 10.78 -2.40 7.21
N GLY A 111 12.00 -1.89 7.00
CA GLY A 111 12.87 -2.29 5.89
C GLY A 111 12.37 -1.89 4.50
N LEU A 112 11.43 -0.95 4.42
CA LEU A 112 10.86 -0.47 3.18
C LEU A 112 11.84 0.46 2.47
N LYS A 113 12.33 0.04 1.29
CA LYS A 113 13.23 0.84 0.46
C LYS A 113 12.47 1.87 -0.38
N SER A 114 13.19 2.69 -1.14
CA SER A 114 12.67 3.78 -1.98
C SER A 114 11.49 3.38 -2.88
N ALA A 115 11.42 2.12 -3.29
CA ALA A 115 10.31 1.61 -4.09
C ALA A 115 8.95 1.69 -3.39
N ALA A 116 8.90 1.61 -2.06
CA ALA A 116 7.66 1.62 -1.28
C ALA A 116 6.92 2.99 -1.28
N THR A 117 7.53 4.03 -1.84
CA THR A 117 6.94 5.39 -1.95
C THR A 117 6.73 5.83 -3.40
N MET A 118 6.97 4.95 -4.36
CA MET A 118 6.89 5.27 -5.79
C MET A 118 5.56 4.74 -6.35
N GLU A 119 4.85 5.59 -7.06
CA GLU A 119 3.65 5.20 -7.81
C GLU A 119 4.03 4.25 -8.95
N ALA A 120 3.17 3.27 -9.24
CA ALA A 120 3.33 2.44 -10.43
C ALA A 120 3.14 3.26 -11.71
N GLN A 121 3.81 2.86 -12.79
CA GLN A 121 3.51 3.33 -14.14
C GLN A 121 2.03 3.12 -14.46
N SER A 122 1.38 4.09 -15.10
CA SER A 122 -0.05 4.00 -15.44
C SER A 122 -0.31 2.98 -16.56
N ASP A 123 0.68 2.78 -17.44
CA ASP A 123 0.69 1.78 -18.51
C ASP A 123 2.16 1.50 -18.93
N ILE A 124 2.36 0.55 -19.86
CA ILE A 124 3.70 0.12 -20.31
C ILE A 124 4.47 1.20 -21.11
N TYR A 125 3.80 2.29 -21.48
CA TYR A 125 4.35 3.44 -22.21
C TYR A 125 4.65 4.63 -21.30
N ASP A 126 4.20 4.63 -20.05
CA ASP A 126 4.49 5.69 -19.09
C ASP A 126 6.02 5.83 -18.90
N ARG A 127 6.55 7.04 -19.14
CA ARG A 127 7.98 7.37 -19.00
C ARG A 127 8.22 8.37 -17.87
N THR A 128 7.23 8.60 -17.01
CA THR A 128 7.32 9.54 -15.90
C THR A 128 8.46 9.14 -14.95
N LYS A 129 9.43 10.04 -14.77
CA LYS A 129 10.57 9.81 -13.87
C LYS A 129 10.06 9.58 -12.43
N GLY A 130 10.57 8.54 -11.78
CA GLY A 130 10.25 8.25 -10.38
C GLY A 130 9.07 7.30 -10.17
N ARG A 131 8.59 6.60 -11.22
CA ARG A 131 7.57 5.55 -11.10
C ARG A 131 8.15 4.13 -11.13
N LEU A 132 7.48 3.20 -10.47
CA LEU A 132 7.81 1.77 -10.52
C LEU A 132 7.43 1.18 -11.87
N ALA A 133 8.32 0.36 -12.43
CA ALA A 133 8.02 -0.41 -13.63
C ALA A 133 6.91 -1.43 -13.35
N ILE A 134 5.91 -1.50 -14.23
CA ILE A 134 4.92 -2.58 -14.22
C ILE A 134 5.40 -3.74 -15.10
N PRO A 135 4.91 -4.97 -14.92
CA PRO A 135 5.18 -6.07 -15.85
C PRO A 135 4.88 -5.66 -17.30
N GLY A 136 5.79 -5.98 -18.23
CA GLY A 136 5.70 -5.55 -19.63
C GLY A 136 6.28 -4.16 -19.93
N ALA A 137 6.56 -3.34 -18.91
CA ALA A 137 7.29 -2.09 -19.11
C ALA A 137 8.70 -2.36 -19.66
N PHE A 138 9.13 -1.51 -20.60
CA PHE A 138 10.43 -1.63 -21.28
C PHE A 138 10.67 -2.97 -22.01
N GLY A 139 9.62 -3.76 -22.27
CA GLY A 139 9.72 -5.04 -22.98
C GLY A 139 10.17 -6.22 -22.11
N PHE A 140 9.99 -6.16 -20.78
CA PHE A 140 10.33 -7.28 -19.88
C PHE A 140 9.09 -7.96 -19.27
N GLY A 141 8.95 -9.26 -19.52
CA GLY A 141 8.36 -10.20 -18.56
C GLY A 141 6.84 -10.19 -18.37
N CYS A 142 6.03 -9.75 -19.34
CA CYS A 142 4.58 -9.97 -19.26
C CYS A 142 4.24 -11.38 -19.74
N ALA A 143 3.61 -12.20 -18.89
CA ALA A 143 3.00 -13.45 -19.33
C ALA A 143 1.65 -13.13 -19.96
N PHE A 144 1.46 -13.46 -21.24
CA PHE A 144 0.20 -13.24 -21.92
C PHE A 144 -0.85 -14.24 -21.42
N LEU A 145 -2.01 -13.72 -21.02
CA LEU A 145 -3.19 -14.54 -20.72
C LEU A 145 -3.98 -14.83 -22.01
N PRO A 146 -4.85 -15.85 -22.04
CA PRO A 146 -5.70 -16.14 -23.20
C PRO A 146 -6.56 -14.95 -23.66
N GLU A 147 -6.90 -14.04 -22.74
CA GLU A 147 -7.65 -12.82 -23.03
C GLU A 147 -6.82 -11.72 -23.70
N ASP A 148 -5.48 -11.76 -23.57
CA ASP A 148 -4.56 -10.77 -24.15
C ASP A 148 -4.27 -11.04 -25.64
N VAL A 149 -4.70 -12.20 -26.15
CA VAL A 149 -4.44 -12.63 -27.53
C VAL A 149 -5.27 -11.80 -28.51
N ILE A 150 -4.58 -10.98 -29.29
CA ILE A 150 -5.18 -10.20 -30.37
C ILE A 150 -5.38 -11.10 -31.58
N ARG A 151 -6.64 -11.34 -31.94
CA ARG A 151 -7.03 -12.19 -33.07
C ARG A 151 -7.31 -11.35 -34.30
N PHE A 152 -6.80 -11.80 -35.44
CA PHE A 152 -7.04 -11.17 -36.74
C PHE A 152 -7.68 -12.20 -37.65
N ASP A 153 -8.81 -11.86 -38.28
CA ASP A 153 -9.50 -12.75 -39.22
C ASP A 153 -8.95 -12.58 -40.65
N THR A 154 -8.50 -11.38 -40.99
CA THR A 154 -7.97 -11.06 -42.31
C THR A 154 -6.64 -10.30 -42.26
N LYS A 155 -5.91 -10.32 -43.37
CA LYS A 155 -4.70 -9.50 -43.56
C LYS A 155 -4.98 -8.00 -43.44
N SER A 156 -6.17 -7.55 -43.87
CA SER A 156 -6.58 -6.15 -43.79
C SER A 156 -6.78 -5.70 -42.33
N ASP A 157 -7.36 -6.56 -41.49
CA ASP A 157 -7.54 -6.28 -40.06
C ASP A 157 -6.19 -6.13 -39.36
N PHE A 158 -5.27 -7.05 -39.65
CA PHE A 158 -3.89 -6.98 -39.16
C PHE A 158 -3.21 -5.66 -39.56
N GLN A 159 -3.32 -5.26 -40.83
CA GLN A 159 -2.72 -4.01 -41.32
C GLN A 159 -3.34 -2.76 -40.67
N ALA A 160 -4.66 -2.74 -40.51
CA ALA A 160 -5.39 -1.65 -39.86
C ALA A 160 -5.00 -1.53 -38.38
N TRP A 161 -4.78 -2.65 -37.70
CA TRP A 161 -4.30 -2.68 -36.32
C TRP A 161 -2.84 -2.22 -36.22
N VAL A 162 -1.92 -2.76 -37.03
CA VAL A 162 -0.49 -2.36 -37.06
C VAL A 162 -0.32 -0.86 -37.32
N ARG A 163 -1.22 -0.26 -38.12
CA ARG A 163 -1.23 1.19 -38.33
C ARG A 163 -1.32 1.95 -37.01
N ASN A 164 -2.15 1.50 -36.08
CA ASN A 164 -2.39 2.20 -34.81
C ASN A 164 -1.61 1.63 -33.61
N ALA A 165 -0.87 0.54 -33.80
CA ALA A 165 -0.13 -0.12 -32.73
C ALA A 165 1.01 0.74 -32.15
N LEU A 166 1.13 0.71 -30.83
CA LEU A 166 2.19 1.35 -30.06
C LEU A 166 3.44 0.43 -29.97
N PRO A 167 4.59 0.91 -29.48
CA PRO A 167 5.79 0.08 -29.34
C PRO A 167 5.69 -0.91 -28.17
N GLY A 168 5.68 -2.21 -28.43
CA GLY A 168 5.57 -3.20 -27.36
C GLY A 168 5.61 -4.63 -27.88
N GLU A 169 5.36 -5.57 -26.98
CA GLU A 169 5.18 -6.99 -27.31
C GLU A 169 3.70 -7.34 -27.19
N TYR A 170 3.18 -8.04 -28.20
CA TYR A 170 1.77 -8.39 -28.31
C TYR A 170 1.62 -9.88 -28.61
N SER A 171 0.75 -10.57 -27.87
CA SER A 171 0.32 -11.91 -28.26
C SER A 171 -0.67 -11.80 -29.41
N VAL A 172 -0.36 -12.43 -30.53
CA VAL A 172 -1.16 -12.36 -31.74
C VAL A 172 -1.51 -13.76 -32.23
N ALA A 173 -2.73 -13.90 -32.74
CA ALA A 173 -3.21 -15.12 -33.37
C ALA A 173 -4.00 -14.80 -34.64
N GLY A 174 -3.97 -15.70 -35.60
CA GLY A 174 -4.70 -15.56 -36.84
C GLY A 174 -4.78 -16.88 -37.62
N PRO A 175 -5.67 -16.92 -38.62
CA PRO A 175 -5.86 -18.08 -39.47
C PRO A 175 -4.58 -18.42 -40.25
N TYR A 176 -4.41 -19.72 -40.50
CA TYR A 176 -3.29 -20.26 -41.24
C TYR A 176 -3.21 -19.66 -42.65
N ASP A 177 -2.00 -19.34 -43.13
CA ASP A 177 -1.72 -18.87 -44.50
C ASP A 177 -2.31 -17.49 -44.89
N ILE A 178 -2.96 -16.77 -43.96
CA ILE A 178 -3.59 -15.47 -44.27
C ILE A 178 -2.64 -14.29 -44.06
N ILE A 179 -1.84 -14.32 -42.99
CA ILE A 179 -0.97 -13.18 -42.61
C ILE A 179 0.48 -13.45 -43.03
N ILE A 180 0.98 -14.65 -42.74
CA ILE A 180 2.29 -15.14 -43.16
C ILE A 180 2.06 -16.45 -43.91
N PRO A 181 2.50 -16.56 -45.18
CA PRO A 181 2.34 -17.79 -45.96
C PRO A 181 2.99 -19.00 -45.28
N ASP A 182 2.37 -20.17 -45.40
CA ASP A 182 2.86 -21.46 -44.87
C ASP A 182 3.18 -21.46 -43.37
N THR A 183 2.62 -20.52 -42.62
CA THR A 183 2.94 -20.31 -41.21
C THR A 183 1.66 -20.18 -40.39
N ARG A 184 1.59 -20.93 -39.29
CA ARG A 184 0.58 -20.67 -38.25
C ARG A 184 0.90 -19.33 -37.62
N PHE A 185 0.05 -18.32 -37.87
CA PHE A 185 0.21 -16.99 -37.30
C PHE A 185 -0.24 -16.98 -35.85
N GLU A 186 0.56 -17.57 -34.97
CA GLU A 186 0.34 -17.59 -33.54
C GLU A 186 1.68 -17.42 -32.83
N GLY A 187 1.77 -16.45 -31.91
CA GLY A 187 3.01 -16.15 -31.23
C GLY A 187 3.08 -14.69 -30.76
N VAL A 188 4.30 -14.19 -30.58
CA VAL A 188 4.55 -12.85 -30.05
C VAL A 188 5.01 -11.92 -31.16
N LEU A 189 4.37 -10.76 -31.29
CA LEU A 189 4.75 -9.69 -32.20
C LEU A 189 5.39 -8.54 -31.42
N SER A 190 6.67 -8.31 -31.65
CA SER A 190 7.42 -7.17 -31.11
C SER A 190 7.39 -6.01 -32.11
N ILE A 191 6.87 -4.87 -31.67
CA ILE A 191 6.74 -3.64 -32.47
C ILE A 191 7.66 -2.57 -31.89
N ARG A 192 8.50 -1.98 -32.73
CA ARG A 192 9.35 -0.84 -32.39
C ARG A 192 9.10 0.31 -33.35
N TRP A 193 8.95 1.52 -32.84
CA TRP A 193 8.98 2.70 -33.69
C TRP A 193 10.43 3.01 -34.07
N THR A 194 10.68 3.24 -35.36
CA THR A 194 12.03 3.42 -35.89
C THR A 194 12.38 4.87 -36.19
N ASP A 195 11.42 5.78 -36.12
CA ASP A 195 11.63 7.21 -36.36
C ASP A 195 11.75 8.01 -35.05
N ALA A 196 12.75 8.87 -34.98
CA ALA A 196 13.00 9.76 -33.85
C ALA A 196 12.23 11.09 -34.01
N ARG A 197 10.90 11.04 -34.13
CA ARG A 197 10.05 12.25 -34.18
C ARG A 197 9.31 12.47 -32.87
N PRO A 198 9.82 13.26 -31.91
CA PRO A 198 9.15 13.46 -30.64
C PRO A 198 7.81 14.22 -30.78
N GLU A 199 7.64 15.01 -31.84
CA GLU A 199 6.44 15.82 -32.10
C GLU A 199 5.20 15.04 -32.56
N THR A 200 5.34 13.82 -33.11
CA THR A 200 4.20 13.01 -33.54
C THR A 200 3.98 11.83 -32.59
N THR A 201 3.07 12.02 -31.63
CA THR A 201 2.61 10.96 -30.73
C THR A 201 1.58 10.03 -31.38
N GLU A 202 1.03 10.40 -32.53
CA GLU A 202 0.04 9.60 -33.27
C GLU A 202 0.67 8.35 -33.91
N PRO A 203 0.26 7.12 -33.51
CA PRO A 203 0.87 5.87 -34.00
C PRO A 203 0.76 5.67 -35.52
N ARG A 204 -0.30 6.20 -36.14
CA ARG A 204 -0.61 6.02 -37.57
C ARG A 204 0.43 6.58 -38.53
N TYR A 205 1.21 7.55 -38.07
CA TYR A 205 2.23 8.26 -38.86
C TYR A 205 3.66 7.79 -38.55
N ARG A 206 3.80 6.76 -37.72
CA ARG A 206 5.10 6.23 -37.28
C ARG A 206 5.56 5.09 -38.15
N ALA A 207 6.85 5.10 -38.51
CA ALA A 207 7.49 3.95 -39.13
C ALA A 207 7.72 2.88 -38.06
N LYS A 208 7.35 1.65 -38.37
CA LYS A 208 7.42 0.54 -37.40
C LYS A 208 8.27 -0.60 -37.94
N SER A 209 9.11 -1.13 -37.08
CA SER A 209 9.77 -2.41 -37.23
C SER A 209 8.94 -3.44 -36.49
N LEU A 210 8.54 -4.51 -37.19
CA LEU A 210 7.75 -5.60 -36.66
C LEU A 210 8.59 -6.88 -36.71
N THR A 211 8.73 -7.54 -35.56
CA THR A 211 9.40 -8.84 -35.46
C THR A 211 8.44 -9.82 -34.82
N PHE A 212 8.01 -10.83 -35.57
CA PHE A 212 7.12 -11.89 -35.12
C PHE A 212 7.93 -13.11 -34.71
N TYR A 213 7.62 -13.66 -33.53
CA TYR A 213 8.19 -14.88 -32.98
C TYR A 213 7.06 -15.92 -32.88
N GLY A 214 7.01 -16.85 -33.83
CA GLY A 214 5.96 -17.87 -33.88
C GLY A 214 6.15 -18.95 -32.82
N ILE A 215 5.05 -19.51 -32.31
CA ILE A 215 5.06 -20.61 -31.33
C ILE A 215 5.79 -21.87 -31.83
N ASN A 216 5.86 -22.05 -33.15
CA ASN A 216 6.52 -23.19 -33.79
C ASN A 216 7.99 -22.88 -34.16
N GLY A 217 8.53 -21.76 -33.68
CA GLY A 217 9.92 -21.35 -33.90
C GLY A 217 10.24 -20.38 -35.05
N PRO A 218 9.40 -20.13 -36.08
CA PRO A 218 9.83 -19.24 -37.15
C PRO A 218 9.80 -17.78 -36.69
N ILE A 219 10.81 -17.01 -37.12
CA ILE A 219 10.95 -15.59 -36.82
C ILE A 219 10.84 -14.80 -38.12
N TYR A 220 9.90 -13.87 -38.17
CA TYR A 220 9.69 -13.00 -39.33
C TYR A 220 9.92 -11.55 -38.97
N HIS A 221 10.58 -10.82 -39.86
CA HIS A 221 10.81 -9.40 -39.70
C HIS A 221 10.23 -8.63 -40.89
N THR A 222 9.50 -7.55 -40.62
CA THR A 222 8.99 -6.65 -41.65
C THR A 222 8.94 -5.21 -41.16
N ARG A 223 8.74 -4.27 -42.08
CA ARG A 223 8.60 -2.84 -41.78
C ARG A 223 7.28 -2.31 -42.27
N TYR A 224 6.64 -1.50 -41.43
CA TYR A 224 5.49 -0.69 -41.79
C TYR A 224 5.96 0.75 -42.01
N CYS A 225 5.69 1.29 -43.20
CA CYS A 225 6.00 2.68 -43.57
C CYS A 225 4.70 3.42 -43.91
N TYR A 226 4.53 4.61 -43.36
CA TYR A 226 3.42 5.50 -43.70
C TYR A 226 3.74 6.29 -45.00
N TRP A 227 3.33 5.73 -46.15
CA TRP A 227 3.34 6.30 -47.52
C TRP A 227 4.71 6.48 -48.22
N PRO A 228 4.72 6.63 -49.57
CA PRO A 228 5.50 5.79 -50.46
C PRO A 228 6.93 6.29 -50.50
N ILE A 229 7.86 5.35 -50.42
CA ILE A 229 9.24 5.62 -50.76
C ILE A 229 9.26 5.91 -52.26
N SER A 230 9.19 7.18 -52.64
CA SER A 230 9.72 7.61 -53.92
C SER A 230 11.20 7.23 -53.92
N ARG A 231 11.54 6.16 -54.64
CA ARG A 231 12.89 5.73 -55.05
C ARG A 231 14.03 6.07 -54.08
N LEU A 232 14.60 5.02 -53.50
CA LEU A 232 16.04 4.90 -53.49
C LEU A 232 16.39 3.58 -54.15
N THR A 233 16.73 3.68 -55.42
CA THR A 233 17.55 2.73 -56.15
C THR A 233 18.84 2.48 -55.37
N GLY A 234 19.15 1.20 -55.16
CA GLY A 234 20.46 0.68 -54.76
C GLY A 234 20.56 -0.72 -55.34
#